data_AF-A0A392N4N5-F1
#
_entry.id   AF-A0A392N4N5-F1
#
_cell.length_a   1.000
_cell.length_b   1.000
_cell.length_c   1.000
_cell.angle_alpha   90.00
_cell.angle_beta   90.00
_cell.angle_gamma   90.00
#
_symmetry.space_group_name_H-M   'P 1'
#
loop_
_entity.id
_entity.type
_entity.pdbx_description
1 polymer ?
#
loop_
_entity_poly.entity_id
_entity_poly.type
_entity_poly.pdbx_seq_one_letter_code
_entity_poly.pdbx_strand_id
1 'polypeptide(L)'
;MEDLVPILLHYIKSREKPGGYVLWVGHNARVFDVPFIINELRRCSTQIPPNWLFVDTLPLARQLMKSEGDGPAHRAMEDVNTLSSILPRLTSDLKLTLSGLVEKSFREEDIINSKKKKNSN
;
A
#
# COMPACT_ATOMS: atom_id res chain seq x y z
N MET A 1 -16.38 -10.48 -4.09
CA MET A 1 -15.67 -9.80 -2.98
C MET A 1 -16.31 -10.09 -1.63
N GLU A 2 -17.64 -10.21 -1.52
CA GLU A 2 -18.32 -10.53 -0.25
C GLU A 2 -17.80 -11.81 0.41
N ASP A 3 -17.49 -12.87 -0.36
CA ASP A 3 -16.88 -14.09 0.19
C ASP A 3 -15.36 -13.95 0.42
N LEU A 4 -14.70 -13.03 -0.28
CA LEU A 4 -13.25 -12.88 -0.25
C LEU A 4 -12.77 -11.98 0.89
N VAL A 5 -13.52 -10.93 1.21
CA VAL A 5 -13.18 -9.98 2.28
C VAL A 5 -13.03 -10.70 3.64
N PRO A 6 -13.94 -11.57 4.07
CA PRO A 6 -13.77 -12.35 5.30
C PRO A 6 -12.52 -13.23 5.29
N ILE A 7 -12.21 -13.87 4.16
CA ILE A 7 -11.03 -14.73 4.01
C ILE A 7 -9.75 -13.89 4.13
N LEU A 8 -9.70 -12.72 3.47
CA LEU A 8 -8.58 -11.79 3.54
C LEU A 8 -8.37 -11.27 4.97
N LEU A 9 -9.44 -10.87 5.65
CA LEU A 9 -9.36 -10.38 7.03
C LEU A 9 -8.91 -11.49 7.99
N HIS A 10 -9.40 -12.72 7.81
CA HIS A 10 -8.93 -13.87 8.57
C HIS A 10 -7.44 -14.14 8.34
N TYR A 11 -7.00 -14.11 7.07
CA TYR A 11 -5.61 -14.29 6.69
C TYR A 11 -4.69 -13.27 7.38
N ILE A 12 -5.09 -11.99 7.38
CA ILE A 12 -4.32 -10.91 8.00
C ILE A 12 -4.27 -11.08 9.52
N LYS A 13 -5.44 -11.26 10.15
CA LYS A 13 -5.52 -11.43 11.62
C LYS A 13 -4.67 -12.60 12.12
N SER A 14 -4.62 -13.70 11.36
CA SER A 14 -3.80 -14.87 11.74
C SER A 14 -2.28 -14.62 11.71
N ARG A 15 -1.82 -13.55 11.06
CA ARG A 15 -0.40 -13.19 10.90
C ARG A 15 -0.02 -11.89 11.59
N GLU A 16 -1.01 -11.18 12.13
CA GLU A 16 -0.82 -9.93 12.82
C GLU A 16 -0.05 -10.16 14.14
N LYS A 17 0.96 -9.34 14.37
CA LYS A 17 1.73 -9.38 15.63
C LYS A 17 1.04 -8.48 16.66
N PRO A 18 0.96 -8.88 17.94
CA PRO A 18 0.39 -8.04 19.00
C PRO A 18 1.06 -6.67 19.05
N GLY A 19 0.25 -5.60 18.98
CA GLY A 19 0.73 -4.21 18.99
C GLY A 19 1.44 -3.75 17.70
N GLY A 20 1.43 -4.58 16.64
CA GLY A 20 2.07 -4.28 15.37
C GLY A 20 1.18 -3.55 14.37
N TYR A 21 1.82 -2.89 13.39
CA TYR A 21 1.15 -2.38 12.20
C TYR A 21 1.02 -3.47 11.14
N VAL A 22 -0.09 -3.45 10.41
CA VAL A 22 -0.25 -4.21 9.16
C VAL A 22 0.08 -3.26 8.01
N LEU A 23 1.18 -3.54 7.31
CA LEU A 23 1.65 -2.70 6.22
C LEU A 23 1.22 -3.27 4.87
N TRP A 24 0.45 -2.49 4.13
CA TRP A 24 0.00 -2.78 2.78
C TRP A 24 0.90 -2.08 1.78
N VAL A 25 1.58 -2.85 0.94
CA VAL A 25 2.55 -2.32 -0.03
C VAL A 25 1.98 -2.51 -1.43
N GLY A 26 1.81 -1.42 -2.17
CA GLY A 26 1.26 -1.43 -3.53
C GLY A 26 2.00 -0.50 -4.48
N HIS A 27 1.92 -0.77 -5.77
CA HIS A 27 2.49 0.07 -6.81
C HIS A 27 1.48 1.13 -7.22
N ASN A 28 1.82 2.41 -7.09
CA ASN A 28 0.86 3.50 -7.29
C ASN A 28 -0.35 3.39 -6.34
N ALA A 29 -0.09 2.88 -5.13
CA ALA A 29 -1.10 2.50 -4.15
C ALA A 29 -2.05 3.65 -3.80
N ARG A 30 -1.54 4.89 -3.76
CA ARG A 30 -2.33 6.07 -3.38
C ARG A 30 -3.38 6.45 -4.42
N VAL A 31 -3.16 6.09 -5.69
CA VAL A 31 -4.04 6.42 -6.81
C VAL A 31 -5.00 5.29 -7.14
N PHE A 32 -4.56 4.04 -7.02
CA PHE A 32 -5.33 2.88 -7.49
C PHE A 32 -5.66 1.87 -6.38
N ASP A 33 -4.67 1.14 -5.88
CA ASP A 33 -4.90 -0.02 -5.01
C ASP A 33 -5.69 0.35 -3.75
N VAL A 34 -5.28 1.41 -3.04
CA VAL A 34 -5.86 1.78 -1.75
C VAL A 34 -7.27 2.33 -1.88
N PRO A 35 -7.56 3.27 -2.81
CA PRO A 35 -8.94 3.66 -3.11
C PRO A 35 -9.86 2.47 -3.44
N PHE A 36 -9.37 1.50 -4.22
CA PHE A 36 -10.13 0.29 -4.54
C PHE A 36 -10.40 -0.58 -3.30
N ILE A 37 -9.37 -0.88 -2.50
CA ILE A 37 -9.48 -1.67 -1.27
C ILE A 37 -10.47 -1.02 -0.29
N ILE A 38 -10.35 0.30 -0.08
CA ILE A 38 -11.27 1.06 0.78
C ILE A 38 -12.71 0.92 0.27
N ASN A 39 -12.92 1.07 -1.03
CA ASN A 39 -14.26 0.98 -1.61
C ASN A 39 -14.86 -0.42 -1.45
N GLU A 40 -14.08 -1.48 -1.72
CA GLU A 40 -14.58 -2.85 -1.60
C GLU A 40 -14.83 -3.26 -0.14
N LEU A 41 -13.99 -2.83 0.80
CA LEU A 41 -14.21 -3.08 2.22
C LEU A 41 -15.47 -2.35 2.73
N ARG A 42 -15.66 -1.08 2.33
CA ARG A 42 -16.88 -0.32 2.66
C ARG A 42 -18.13 -0.92 2.03
N ARG A 43 -18.05 -1.41 0.79
CA ARG A 43 -19.15 -2.13 0.12
C ARG A 43 -19.56 -3.40 0.90
N CYS A 44 -18.59 -4.03 1.57
CA CYS A 44 -18.81 -5.16 2.48
C CYS A 44 -19.03 -4.73 3.94
N SER A 45 -19.42 -3.47 4.20
CA SER A 45 -19.64 -2.90 5.53
C SER A 45 -18.49 -3.09 6.53
N THR A 46 -17.26 -3.22 6.03
CA THR A 46 -16.05 -3.40 6.83
C THR A 46 -15.26 -2.10 6.89
N GLN A 47 -14.93 -1.66 8.09
CA GLN A 47 -14.05 -0.51 8.32
C GLN A 47 -12.57 -0.92 8.22
N ILE A 48 -11.72 0.01 7.78
CA ILE A 48 -10.27 -0.20 7.80
C ILE A 48 -9.78 -0.17 9.25
N PRO A 49 -9.06 -1.20 9.73
CA PRO A 49 -8.49 -1.19 11.06
C PRO A 49 -7.47 -0.06 11.26
N PRO A 50 -7.42 0.58 12.44
CA PRO A 50 -6.56 1.74 12.69
C PRO A 50 -5.06 1.39 12.73
N ASN A 51 -4.69 0.13 12.78
CA ASN A 51 -3.30 -0.31 12.69
C ASN A 51 -2.87 -0.67 11.26
N TRP A 52 -3.71 -0.44 10.25
CA TRP A 52 -3.34 -0.60 8.86
C TRP A 52 -2.65 0.67 8.35
N LEU A 53 -1.52 0.46 7.67
CA LEU A 53 -0.73 1.49 7.02
C LEU A 53 -0.53 1.09 5.56
N PHE A 54 -0.50 2.08 4.66
CA PHE A 54 -0.33 1.86 3.23
C PHE A 54 0.97 2.50 2.74
N VAL A 55 1.69 1.80 1.86
CA VAL A 55 2.91 2.29 1.20
C VAL A 55 2.68 2.32 -0.29
N ASP A 56 2.92 3.50 -0.87
CA ASP A 56 3.01 3.66 -2.31
C ASP A 56 4.45 3.51 -2.75
N THR A 57 4.74 2.44 -3.47
CA THR A 57 6.10 2.15 -3.93
C THR A 57 6.47 2.92 -5.19
N LEU A 58 5.54 3.53 -5.93
CA LEU A 58 5.88 4.25 -7.15
C LEU A 58 6.82 5.46 -6.88
N PRO A 59 6.56 6.32 -5.87
CA PRO A 59 7.51 7.37 -5.49
C PRO A 59 8.86 6.81 -5.01
N LEU A 60 8.86 5.66 -4.31
CA LEU A 60 10.08 5.03 -3.79
C LEU A 60 10.91 4.42 -4.92
N ALA A 61 10.25 3.73 -5.85
CA ALA A 61 10.84 3.21 -7.07
C ALA A 61 11.41 4.34 -7.92
N ARG A 62 10.71 5.48 -8.08
CA ARG A 62 11.28 6.66 -8.77
C ARG A 62 12.51 7.25 -8.07
N GLN A 63 12.55 7.24 -6.73
CA GLN A 63 13.73 7.65 -5.97
C GLN A 63 14.91 6.70 -6.21
N LEU A 64 14.64 5.40 -6.30
CA LEU A 64 15.62 4.37 -6.63
C LEU A 64 16.07 4.43 -8.11
N MET A 65 15.13 4.61 -9.04
CA MET A 65 15.31 4.59 -10.49
C MET A 65 15.83 5.90 -11.09
N LYS A 66 16.39 6.79 -10.25
CA LYS A 66 17.44 7.70 -10.74
C LYS A 66 18.66 6.94 -11.32
N SER A 67 18.65 5.61 -11.33
CA SER A 67 19.54 4.72 -12.08
C SER A 67 18.83 3.59 -12.88
N GLU A 68 17.77 3.88 -13.66
CA GLU A 68 17.27 3.13 -14.87
C GLU A 68 15.76 2.76 -14.88
N GLY A 69 15.02 3.33 -15.85
CA GLY A 69 14.19 2.58 -16.83
C GLY A 69 12.73 2.16 -16.52
N ASP A 70 11.77 2.94 -16.99
CA ASP A 70 10.30 2.70 -16.97
C ASP A 70 9.90 1.44 -17.79
N GLY A 71 9.12 0.53 -17.18
CA GLY A 71 8.65 -0.73 -17.80
C GLY A 71 7.12 -0.79 -17.93
N PRO A 72 6.57 -1.55 -18.89
CA PRO A 72 5.13 -1.59 -19.13
C PRO A 72 4.37 -2.26 -17.97
N ALA A 73 3.26 -1.63 -17.55
CA ALA A 73 2.40 -2.11 -16.48
C ALA A 73 1.60 -3.35 -16.91
N HIS A 74 1.95 -4.54 -16.42
CA HIS A 74 1.24 -5.78 -16.72
C HIS A 74 1.01 -6.60 -15.45
N ARG A 75 -0.27 -6.98 -15.25
CA ARG A 75 -0.87 -7.96 -14.32
C ARG A 75 -0.53 -7.84 -12.82
N ALA A 76 -1.57 -7.89 -11.97
CA ALA A 76 -1.45 -7.79 -10.51
C ALA A 76 -0.41 -8.75 -9.86
N MET A 77 -0.24 -9.97 -10.37
CA MET A 77 0.78 -10.90 -9.86
C MET A 77 2.20 -10.59 -10.37
N GLU A 78 2.33 -10.08 -11.59
CA GLU A 78 3.59 -9.61 -12.15
C GLU A 78 4.05 -8.34 -11.41
N ASP A 79 3.12 -7.45 -11.06
CA ASP A 79 3.36 -6.32 -10.16
C ASP A 79 3.80 -6.80 -8.77
N VAL A 80 3.12 -7.77 -8.16
CA VAL A 80 3.53 -8.34 -6.85
C VAL A 80 4.93 -8.95 -6.91
N ASN A 81 5.25 -9.72 -7.96
CA ASN A 81 6.59 -10.30 -8.13
C ASN A 81 7.66 -9.21 -8.30
N THR A 82 7.35 -8.19 -9.10
CA THR A 82 8.21 -7.02 -9.30
C THR A 82 8.42 -6.29 -7.98
N LEU A 83 7.35 -6.00 -7.23
CA LEU A 83 7.40 -5.38 -5.90
C LEU A 83 8.18 -6.23 -4.89
N SER A 84 8.02 -7.56 -4.91
CA SER A 84 8.77 -8.46 -4.04
C SER A 84 10.27 -8.41 -4.31
N SER A 85 10.70 -8.10 -5.53
CA SER A 85 12.11 -7.91 -5.87
C SER A 85 12.60 -6.48 -5.58
N ILE A 86 11.72 -5.49 -5.72
CA ILE A 86 12.01 -4.07 -5.48
C ILE A 86 12.05 -3.77 -3.99
N LEU A 87 11.17 -4.31 -3.16
CA LEU A 87 11.09 -3.99 -1.73
C LEU A 87 12.40 -4.31 -0.98
N PRO A 88 13.05 -5.48 -1.18
CA PRO A 88 14.39 -5.74 -0.66
C PRO A 88 15.42 -4.73 -1.17
N ARG A 89 15.37 -4.37 -2.47
CA ARG A 89 16.25 -3.34 -3.05
C ARG A 89 16.01 -1.96 -2.46
N LEU A 90 14.77 -1.56 -2.16
CA LEU A 90 14.48 -0.32 -1.44
C LEU A 90 15.07 -0.36 -0.02
N THR A 91 15.03 -1.50 0.66
CA THR A 91 15.62 -1.62 2.00
C THR A 91 17.16 -1.66 1.98
N SER A 92 17.77 -2.25 0.95
CA SER A 92 19.23 -2.37 0.83
C SER A 92 19.87 -1.14 0.18
N ASP A 93 19.34 -0.68 -0.96
CA ASP A 93 19.93 0.37 -1.79
C ASP A 93 19.55 1.77 -1.31
N LEU A 94 18.28 2.00 -0.93
CA LEU A 94 17.87 3.26 -0.28
C LEU A 94 18.13 3.26 1.24
N LYS A 95 18.66 2.15 1.80
CA LYS A 95 18.85 1.94 3.25
C LYS A 95 17.60 2.25 4.06
N LEU A 96 16.43 1.97 3.50
CA LEU A 96 15.16 2.32 4.13
C LEU A 96 14.90 1.38 5.31
N THR A 97 14.97 1.92 6.52
CA THR A 97 14.63 1.17 7.74
C THR A 97 13.13 0.90 7.83
N LEU A 98 12.73 -0.06 8.67
CA LEU A 98 11.31 -0.28 8.97
C LEU A 98 10.62 0.98 9.49
N SER A 99 11.30 1.79 10.30
CA SER A 99 10.79 3.08 10.75
C SER A 99 10.61 4.06 9.59
N GLY A 100 11.58 4.14 8.67
CA GLY A 100 11.48 4.97 7.48
C GLY A 100 10.35 4.54 6.53
N LEU A 101 10.03 3.24 6.50
CA LEU A 101 8.89 2.72 5.74
C LEU A 101 7.55 3.10 6.39
N VAL A 102 7.47 3.06 7.72
CA VAL A 102 6.31 3.54 8.49
C VAL A 102 6.13 5.05 8.31
N GLU A 103 7.20 5.84 8.37
CA GLU A 103 7.16 7.29 8.15
C GLU A 103 6.68 7.67 6.75
N LYS A 104 7.02 6.86 5.75
CA LYS A 104 6.59 7.05 4.35
C LYS A 104 5.23 6.44 4.04
N SER A 105 4.61 5.76 5.01
CA SER A 105 3.28 5.20 4.87
C SER A 105 2.20 6.27 5.04
N PHE A 106 0.97 5.92 4.69
CA PHE A 106 -0.20 6.78 4.84
C PHE A 106 -1.41 5.96 5.29
N ARG A 107 -2.43 6.65 5.79
CA ARG A 107 -3.69 6.07 6.24
C ARG A 107 -4.82 6.41 5.28
N GLU A 108 -5.98 5.82 5.51
CA GLU A 108 -7.20 6.10 4.75
C GLU A 108 -7.58 7.59 4.81
N GLU A 109 -7.41 8.23 5.97
CA GLU A 109 -7.79 9.62 6.19
C GLU A 109 -6.97 10.58 5.31
N ASP A 110 -5.72 10.24 5.01
CA ASP A 110 -4.83 11.04 4.16
C ASP A 110 -5.35 11.14 2.73
N ILE A 111 -5.99 10.06 2.21
CA ILE A 111 -6.64 10.08 0.90
C ILE A 111 -7.86 11.01 0.94
N ILE A 112 -8.71 10.88 1.97
CA ILE A 112 -9.95 11.68 2.09
C ILE A 112 -9.62 13.17 2.20
N ASN A 113 -8.65 13.53 3.03
CA ASN A 113 -8.21 14.90 3.23
C ASN A 113 -7.62 15.52 1.95
N SER A 114 -6.86 14.72 1.17
CA SER A 114 -6.31 15.18 -0.10
C SER A 114 -7.40 15.52 -1.14
N LYS A 115 -8.50 14.75 -1.18
CA LYS A 115 -9.64 14.98 -2.07
C LYS A 115 -10.42 16.23 -1.67
N LYS A 116 -10.68 16.43 -0.37
CA LYS A 116 -11.35 17.65 0.13
C LYS A 116 -10.58 18.91 -0.24
N LYS A 117 -9.26 18.91 -0.06
CA LYS A 117 -8.40 20.05 -0.40
C LYS A 117 -8.43 20.41 -1.90
N LYS A 118 -8.59 19.43 -2.79
CA LYS A 118 -8.72 19.68 -4.25
C LYS A 118 -10.05 20.31 -4.65
N ASN A 119 -11.13 20.05 -3.90
CA ASN A 119 -12.47 20.57 -4.20
C ASN A 119 -12.73 21.97 -3.59
N SER A 120 -11.76 22.53 -2.86
CA SER A 120 -11.85 23.86 -2.23
C SER A 120 -11.03 24.93 -2.93
N ASN A 121 -10.45 24.62 -4.11
CA ASN A 121 -9.69 25.54 -4.96
C ASN A 121 -10.39 25.73 -6.30
#